data_AF-K1P6Y7-F1
#
_entry.id   AF-K1P6Y7-F1
#
_cell.length_a   1.000
_cell.length_b   1.000
_cell.length_c   1.000
_cell.angle_alpha   90.00
_cell.angle_beta   90.00
_cell.angle_gamma   90.00
#
_symmetry.space_group_name_H-M   'P 1'
#
loop_
_entity.id
_entity.type
_entity.pdbx_description
1 polymer ?
#
loop_
_entity_poly.entity_id
_entity_poly.type
_entity_poly.pdbx_seq_one_letter_code
_entity_poly.pdbx_strand_id
1 'polypeptide(L)'
;MFCKGQRVETVNVHTALLDFIEFLKGFENPVLVGHNIISFDIHVLLHKLSEFHLLNEFLSTVHLCIDTLKLSRKLFKKEEVGKFRQQTLVSVLLKKEYSAHDALQDVLLLQELFMGVLSENLSKIDLYHINFKDLFSSFTPLVEKKCMSSTSARKLAQQGIRLCHLQIAQKRDSSSGVEIILRSASLSKKVASKICQYLKEE
;
A
#
# COMPACT_ATOMS: atom_id res chain seq x y z
N MET A 1 -29.79 -7.14 2.38
CA MET A 1 -28.86 -8.10 3.03
C MET A 1 -29.32 -8.33 4.47
N PHE A 2 -28.93 -9.42 5.12
CA PHE A 2 -29.20 -9.64 6.55
C PHE A 2 -27.88 -9.73 7.33
N CYS A 3 -27.80 -9.07 8.48
CA CYS A 3 -26.70 -9.19 9.43
C CYS A 3 -27.26 -9.71 10.75
N LYS A 4 -26.75 -10.85 11.25
CA LYS A 4 -27.23 -11.50 12.48
C LYS A 4 -28.76 -11.66 12.54
N GLY A 5 -29.36 -11.99 11.39
CA GLY A 5 -30.82 -12.18 11.26
C GLY A 5 -31.65 -10.91 11.09
N GLN A 6 -31.03 -9.72 11.14
CA GLN A 6 -31.72 -8.44 10.93
C GLN A 6 -31.50 -7.92 9.52
N ARG A 7 -32.57 -7.42 8.89
CA ARG A 7 -32.47 -6.76 7.57
C ARG A 7 -31.70 -5.45 7.75
N VAL A 8 -30.68 -5.28 6.95
CA VAL A 8 -29.88 -4.05 6.91
C VAL A 8 -30.07 -3.36 5.56
N GLU A 9 -30.03 -2.02 5.60
CA GLU A 9 -29.95 -1.21 4.39
C GLU A 9 -28.62 -1.46 3.70
N THR A 10 -28.66 -1.53 2.38
CA THR A 10 -27.48 -1.82 1.56
C THR A 10 -27.58 -1.08 0.25
N VAL A 11 -26.44 -0.62 -0.24
CA VAL A 11 -26.27 -0.11 -1.60
C VAL A 11 -25.56 -1.15 -2.46
N ASN A 12 -25.64 -1.00 -3.78
CA ASN A 12 -24.82 -1.83 -4.68
C ASN A 12 -23.33 -1.43 -4.57
N VAL A 13 -22.44 -2.38 -4.88
CA VAL A 13 -20.98 -2.20 -4.70
C VAL A 13 -20.44 -1.03 -5.52
N HIS A 14 -20.92 -0.82 -6.74
CA HIS A 14 -20.49 0.30 -7.58
C HIS A 14 -20.77 1.66 -6.92
N THR A 15 -21.98 1.82 -6.37
CA THR A 15 -22.39 3.05 -5.66
C THR A 15 -21.55 3.24 -4.40
N ALA A 16 -21.35 2.18 -3.61
CA ALA A 16 -20.50 2.24 -2.42
C ALA A 16 -19.05 2.67 -2.74
N LEU A 17 -18.48 2.21 -3.87
CA LEU A 17 -17.13 2.60 -4.29
C LEU A 17 -17.06 4.07 -4.73
N LEU A 18 -18.08 4.56 -5.45
CA LEU A 18 -18.18 5.97 -5.81
C LEU A 18 -18.29 6.86 -4.57
N ASP A 19 -19.20 6.52 -3.65
CA ASP A 19 -19.38 7.24 -2.40
C ASP A 19 -18.09 7.25 -1.56
N PHE A 20 -17.37 6.12 -1.56
CA PHE A 20 -16.09 6.02 -0.86
C PHE A 20 -15.00 6.89 -1.50
N ILE A 21 -14.88 6.90 -2.83
CA ILE A 21 -13.95 7.79 -3.54
C ILE A 21 -14.29 9.25 -3.25
N GLU A 22 -15.57 9.63 -3.30
CA GLU A 22 -16.01 11.00 -3.04
C GLU A 22 -15.73 11.42 -1.59
N PHE A 23 -15.98 10.53 -0.64
CA PHE A 23 -15.57 10.74 0.75
C PHE A 23 -14.06 11.00 0.87
N LEU A 24 -13.23 10.24 0.17
CA LEU A 24 -11.77 10.38 0.20
C LEU A 24 -11.28 11.69 -0.42
N LYS A 25 -11.97 12.22 -1.45
CA LYS A 25 -11.66 13.53 -2.05
C LYS A 25 -11.88 14.69 -1.09
N GLY A 26 -12.65 14.49 -0.01
CA GLY A 26 -12.80 15.47 1.06
C GLY A 26 -11.55 15.70 1.90
N PHE A 27 -10.49 14.89 1.72
CA PHE A 27 -9.24 14.99 2.45
C PHE A 27 -8.09 15.40 1.52
N GLU A 28 -7.16 16.21 2.04
CA GLU A 28 -5.92 16.52 1.32
C GLU A 28 -4.94 15.35 1.46
N ASN A 29 -4.56 14.73 0.33
CA ASN A 29 -3.59 13.63 0.26
C ASN A 29 -3.85 12.48 1.27
N PRO A 30 -5.04 11.86 1.26
CA PRO A 30 -5.40 10.82 2.23
C PRO A 30 -4.46 9.61 2.21
N VAL A 31 -4.26 9.03 3.40
CA VAL A 31 -3.52 7.78 3.63
C VAL A 31 -4.44 6.77 4.29
N LEU A 32 -4.59 5.58 3.70
CA LEU A 32 -5.42 4.53 4.31
C LEU A 32 -4.66 3.81 5.42
N VAL A 33 -5.26 3.72 6.60
CA VAL A 33 -4.70 2.97 7.73
C VAL A 33 -5.54 1.73 7.94
N GLY A 34 -4.90 0.57 8.00
CA GLY A 34 -5.59 -0.69 8.24
C GLY A 34 -4.69 -1.73 8.91
N HIS A 35 -5.29 -2.74 9.51
CA HIS A 35 -4.57 -3.85 10.13
C HIS A 35 -4.41 -5.00 9.15
N ASN A 36 -3.16 -5.32 8.77
CA ASN A 36 -2.84 -6.27 7.68
C ASN A 36 -3.38 -5.83 6.30
N ILE A 37 -3.57 -4.52 6.12
CA ILE A 37 -4.27 -3.94 4.96
C ILE A 37 -3.61 -4.29 3.63
N ILE A 38 -2.27 -4.40 3.61
CA ILE A 38 -1.50 -4.65 2.39
C ILE A 38 -1.72 -6.07 1.87
N SER A 39 -1.88 -7.03 2.78
CA SER A 39 -1.99 -8.44 2.42
C SER A 39 -3.44 -8.88 2.17
N PHE A 40 -4.42 -8.04 2.50
CA PHE A 40 -5.83 -8.41 2.49
C PHE A 40 -6.70 -7.34 1.82
N ASP A 41 -7.07 -6.28 2.54
CA ASP A 41 -8.12 -5.33 2.13
C ASP A 41 -7.78 -4.61 0.82
N ILE A 42 -6.53 -4.17 0.65
CA ILE A 42 -6.09 -3.49 -0.57
C ILE A 42 -6.26 -4.37 -1.81
N HIS A 43 -5.99 -5.67 -1.71
CA HIS A 43 -6.16 -6.56 -2.86
C HIS A 43 -7.63 -6.68 -3.28
N VAL A 44 -8.53 -6.81 -2.31
CA VAL A 44 -9.97 -6.88 -2.56
C VAL A 44 -10.48 -5.55 -3.13
N LEU A 45 -10.08 -4.43 -2.53
CA LEU A 45 -10.47 -3.09 -2.96
C LEU A 45 -10.01 -2.79 -4.39
N LEU A 46 -8.72 -2.97 -4.70
CA LEU A 46 -8.18 -2.70 -6.04
C LEU A 46 -8.81 -3.60 -7.11
N HIS A 47 -9.09 -4.87 -6.78
CA HIS A 47 -9.77 -5.77 -7.69
C HIS A 47 -11.19 -5.26 -8.02
N LYS A 48 -11.96 -4.86 -7.00
CA LYS A 48 -13.32 -4.33 -7.19
C LYS A 48 -13.33 -2.99 -7.92
N LEU A 49 -12.41 -2.09 -7.60
CA LEU A 49 -12.23 -0.84 -8.33
C LEU A 49 -11.90 -1.08 -9.81
N SER A 50 -11.08 -2.08 -10.12
CA SER A 50 -10.75 -2.46 -11.49
C SER A 50 -11.96 -3.01 -12.25
N GLU A 51 -12.73 -3.91 -11.61
CA GLU A 51 -13.97 -4.48 -12.17
C GLU A 51 -14.97 -3.40 -12.60
N PHE A 52 -15.03 -2.29 -11.84
CA PHE A 52 -15.91 -1.17 -12.11
C PHE A 52 -15.24 0.00 -12.86
N HIS A 53 -14.01 -0.15 -13.35
CA HIS A 53 -13.25 0.90 -14.06
C HIS A 53 -12.98 2.18 -13.24
N LEU A 54 -13.03 2.09 -11.91
CA LEU A 54 -12.81 3.20 -10.96
C LEU A 54 -11.37 3.28 -10.43
N LEU A 55 -10.50 2.34 -10.82
CA LEU A 55 -9.14 2.23 -10.28
C LEU A 55 -8.29 3.50 -10.49
N ASN A 56 -8.35 4.09 -11.69
CA ASN A 56 -7.56 5.30 -11.99
C ASN A 56 -8.05 6.51 -11.18
N GLU A 57 -9.36 6.67 -11.04
CA GLU A 57 -9.95 7.74 -10.24
C GLU A 57 -9.55 7.60 -8.76
N PHE A 58 -9.66 6.38 -8.22
CA PHE A 58 -9.23 6.09 -6.86
C PHE A 58 -7.73 6.38 -6.66
N LEU A 59 -6.87 5.90 -7.56
CA LEU A 59 -5.41 6.10 -7.46
C LEU A 59 -4.99 7.56 -7.66
N SER A 60 -5.83 8.41 -8.28
CA SER A 60 -5.60 9.85 -8.34
C SER A 60 -5.88 10.55 -7.00
N THR A 61 -6.66 9.92 -6.13
CA THR A 61 -7.06 10.46 -4.82
C THR A 61 -6.16 9.91 -3.71
N VAL A 62 -5.89 8.60 -3.71
CA VAL A 62 -5.17 7.92 -2.62
C VAL A 62 -3.98 7.13 -3.17
N HIS A 63 -2.79 7.42 -2.64
CA HIS A 63 -1.55 6.81 -3.10
C HIS A 63 -0.91 5.87 -2.09
N LEU A 64 -1.14 6.13 -0.80
CA LEU A 64 -0.40 5.51 0.29
C LEU A 64 -1.32 4.84 1.32
N CYS A 65 -0.77 3.81 1.97
CA CYS A 65 -1.39 3.16 3.10
C CYS A 65 -0.37 2.83 4.20
N ILE A 66 -0.87 2.63 5.41
CA ILE A 66 -0.13 2.16 6.57
C ILE A 66 -0.71 0.81 7.01
N ASP A 67 0.17 -0.18 7.10
CA ASP A 67 -0.16 -1.50 7.63
C ASP A 67 0.23 -1.58 9.11
N THR A 68 -0.76 -1.41 9.97
CA THR A 68 -0.56 -1.40 11.42
C THR A 68 -0.09 -2.75 11.95
N LEU A 69 -0.32 -3.88 11.27
CA LEU A 69 0.24 -5.17 11.69
C LEU A 69 1.76 -5.16 11.56
N LYS A 70 2.28 -4.63 10.45
CA LYS A 70 3.74 -4.49 10.25
C LYS A 70 4.33 -3.49 11.24
N LEU A 71 3.64 -2.37 11.46
CA LEU A 71 4.05 -1.36 12.44
C LEU A 71 4.09 -1.94 13.87
N SER A 72 3.05 -2.65 14.30
CA SER A 72 3.04 -3.29 15.63
C SER A 72 4.16 -4.31 15.80
N ARG A 73 4.46 -5.13 14.77
CA ARG A 73 5.58 -6.09 14.81
C ARG A 73 6.97 -5.45 14.90
N LYS A 74 7.09 -4.20 14.44
CA LYS A 74 8.31 -3.41 14.54
C LYS A 74 8.49 -2.84 15.95
N LEU A 75 7.39 -2.47 16.62
CA LEU A 75 7.41 -1.77 17.90
C LEU A 75 7.38 -2.68 19.12
N PHE A 76 6.68 -3.81 19.03
CA PHE A 76 6.43 -4.68 20.18
C PHE A 76 7.01 -6.06 19.96
N LYS A 77 7.46 -6.67 21.06
CA LYS A 77 7.85 -8.07 21.06
C LYS A 77 6.64 -8.96 21.28
N LYS A 78 6.71 -10.19 20.76
CA LYS A 78 5.61 -11.16 20.88
C LYS A 78 5.32 -11.51 22.34
N GLU A 79 6.33 -11.46 23.20
CA GLU A 79 6.22 -11.75 24.63
C GLU A 79 5.44 -10.65 25.38
N GLU A 80 5.43 -9.42 24.85
CA GLU A 80 4.75 -8.26 25.45
C GLU A 80 3.25 -8.23 25.08
N VAL A 81 2.94 -8.54 23.82
CA VAL A 81 1.57 -8.38 23.27
C VAL A 81 0.90 -9.69 22.86
N GLY A 82 1.59 -10.82 22.99
CA GLY A 82 1.09 -12.13 22.57
C GLY A 82 0.94 -12.23 21.05
N LYS A 83 -0.30 -12.33 20.57
CA LYS A 83 -0.61 -12.41 19.12
C LYS A 83 -0.81 -10.99 18.57
N PHE A 84 -0.27 -10.71 17.40
CA PHE A 84 -0.51 -9.44 16.70
C PHE A 84 -1.85 -9.41 15.96
N ARG A 85 -2.93 -9.92 16.57
CA ARG A 85 -4.28 -9.69 16.03
C ARG A 85 -4.76 -8.34 16.58
N GLN A 86 -5.52 -7.58 15.79
CA GLN A 86 -6.06 -6.29 16.24
C GLN A 86 -6.75 -6.37 17.60
N GLN A 87 -7.65 -7.34 17.80
CA GLN A 87 -8.33 -7.55 19.10
C GLN A 87 -7.34 -7.74 20.26
N THR A 88 -6.29 -8.53 20.05
CA THR A 88 -5.27 -8.77 21.08
C THR A 88 -4.49 -7.50 21.37
N LEU A 89 -4.10 -6.74 20.33
CA LEU A 89 -3.40 -5.47 20.50
C LEU A 89 -4.25 -4.43 21.23
N VAL A 90 -5.53 -4.30 20.89
CA VAL A 90 -6.48 -3.42 21.58
C VAL A 90 -6.65 -3.82 23.05
N SER A 91 -6.81 -5.12 23.34
CA SER A 91 -6.91 -5.61 24.71
C SER A 91 -5.64 -5.35 25.53
N VAL A 92 -4.47 -5.65 24.97
CA VAL A 92 -3.21 -5.49 25.73
C VAL A 92 -2.81 -4.02 25.88
N LEU A 93 -2.90 -3.22 24.81
CA LEU A 93 -2.35 -1.87 24.75
C LEU A 93 -3.35 -0.80 25.17
N LEU A 94 -4.64 -0.98 24.86
CA LEU A 94 -5.70 -0.02 25.23
C LEU A 94 -6.55 -0.49 26.44
N LYS A 95 -6.35 -1.72 26.92
CA LYS A 95 -7.16 -2.33 27.99
C LYS A 95 -8.66 -2.39 27.67
N LYS A 96 -8.99 -2.59 26.39
CA LYS A 96 -10.37 -2.70 25.89
C LYS A 96 -10.63 -4.04 25.23
N GLU A 97 -11.83 -4.58 25.41
CA GLU A 97 -12.28 -5.77 24.71
C GLU A 97 -13.48 -5.46 23.82
N TYR A 98 -13.56 -6.16 22.70
CA TYR A 98 -14.70 -6.04 21.79
C TYR A 98 -14.86 -7.32 20.95
N SER A 99 -16.09 -7.53 20.51
CA SER A 99 -16.39 -8.57 19.52
C SER A 99 -15.96 -8.04 18.15
N ALA A 100 -14.93 -8.63 17.55
CA ALA A 100 -14.66 -8.41 16.14
C ALA A 100 -15.87 -8.86 15.30
N HIS A 101 -15.85 -8.59 14.00
CA HIS A 101 -16.93 -8.88 13.04
C HIS A 101 -17.96 -7.74 12.87
N ASP A 102 -17.65 -6.54 13.36
CA ASP A 102 -18.31 -5.31 12.96
C ASP A 102 -17.26 -4.35 12.42
N ALA A 103 -17.31 -4.09 11.10
CA ALA A 103 -16.27 -3.33 10.41
C ALA A 103 -16.12 -1.90 10.95
N LEU A 104 -17.22 -1.27 11.39
CA LEU A 104 -17.18 0.08 11.94
C LEU A 104 -16.49 0.08 13.31
N GLN A 105 -16.86 -0.86 14.21
CA GLN A 105 -16.21 -1.01 15.50
C GLN A 105 -14.72 -1.39 15.35
N ASP A 106 -14.40 -2.28 14.41
CA ASP A 106 -13.03 -2.65 14.06
C ASP A 106 -12.22 -1.39 13.67
N VAL A 107 -12.74 -0.51 12.81
CA VAL A 107 -12.04 0.70 12.37
C VAL A 107 -11.92 1.75 13.48
N LEU A 108 -12.96 1.95 14.30
CA LEU A 108 -12.91 2.92 15.42
C LEU A 108 -11.86 2.55 16.47
N LEU A 109 -11.78 1.27 16.83
CA LEU A 109 -10.77 0.80 17.78
C LEU A 109 -9.37 0.75 17.15
N LEU A 110 -9.27 0.50 15.85
CA LEU A 110 -8.02 0.64 15.13
C LEU A 110 -7.54 2.10 15.10
N GLN A 111 -8.44 3.07 14.92
CA GLN A 111 -8.12 4.49 14.97
C GLN A 111 -7.56 4.87 16.34
N GLU A 112 -8.21 4.43 17.42
CA GLU A 112 -7.72 4.67 18.78
C GLU A 112 -6.34 4.04 19.01
N LEU A 113 -6.16 2.78 18.58
CA LEU A 113 -4.88 2.09 18.70
C LEU A 113 -3.78 2.81 17.90
N PHE A 114 -4.09 3.23 16.68
CA PHE A 114 -3.14 3.91 15.82
C PHE A 114 -2.73 5.26 16.42
N MET A 115 -3.70 6.11 16.74
CA MET A 115 -3.44 7.47 17.24
C MET A 115 -2.85 7.49 18.64
N GLY A 116 -3.28 6.58 19.51
CA GLY A 116 -2.85 6.56 20.92
C GLY A 116 -1.53 5.82 21.15
N VAL A 117 -1.10 4.94 20.23
CA VAL A 117 0.03 4.03 20.50
C VAL A 117 1.02 3.94 19.33
N LEU A 118 0.55 3.89 18.08
CA LEU A 118 1.41 3.53 16.95
C LEU A 118 1.96 4.74 16.19
N SER A 119 1.20 5.83 16.09
CA SER A 119 1.47 6.95 15.19
C SER A 119 2.76 7.70 15.51
N GLU A 120 3.14 7.79 16.79
CA GLU A 120 4.36 8.48 17.22
C GLU A 120 5.64 7.83 16.68
N ASN A 121 5.59 6.53 16.35
CA ASN A 121 6.73 5.77 15.85
C ASN A 121 6.67 5.54 14.32
N LEU A 122 5.76 6.24 13.64
CA LEU A 122 5.61 6.16 12.21
C LEU A 122 6.82 6.81 11.51
N SER A 123 7.36 6.12 10.52
CA SER A 123 8.43 6.64 9.67
C SER A 123 8.10 6.44 8.19
N LYS A 124 8.84 7.11 7.29
CA LYS A 124 8.57 7.03 5.83
C LYS A 124 8.59 5.61 5.27
N ILE A 125 9.35 4.69 5.88
CA ILE A 125 9.39 3.27 5.48
C ILE A 125 8.09 2.52 5.79
N ASP A 126 7.27 3.04 6.71
CA ASP A 126 5.99 2.45 7.09
C ASP A 126 4.83 2.93 6.18
N LEU A 127 5.12 3.82 5.23
CA LEU A 127 4.21 4.24 4.16
C LEU A 127 4.41 3.34 2.94
N TYR A 128 3.34 2.70 2.50
CA TYR A 128 3.36 1.80 1.36
C TYR A 128 2.48 2.33 0.25
N HIS A 129 2.94 2.22 -1.00
CA HIS A 129 2.07 2.50 -2.13
C HIS A 129 0.93 1.49 -2.21
N ILE A 130 -0.31 1.96 -2.35
CA ILE A 130 -1.48 1.08 -2.39
C ILE A 130 -1.38 0.11 -3.58
N ASN A 131 -0.93 0.58 -4.74
CA ASN A 131 -0.70 -0.23 -5.94
C ASN A 131 0.69 -0.89 -5.99
N PHE A 132 1.32 -1.16 -4.84
CA PHE A 132 2.68 -1.73 -4.77
C PHE A 132 2.84 -2.98 -5.63
N LYS A 133 1.84 -3.88 -5.65
CA LYS A 133 1.90 -5.12 -6.46
C LYS A 133 2.06 -4.81 -7.95
N ASP A 134 1.31 -3.84 -8.46
CA ASP A 134 1.35 -3.45 -9.87
C ASP A 134 2.68 -2.75 -10.20
N LEU A 135 3.12 -1.82 -9.34
CA LEU A 135 4.42 -1.17 -9.45
C LEU A 135 5.56 -2.19 -9.50
N PHE A 136 5.54 -3.15 -8.60
CA PHE A 136 6.55 -4.20 -8.52
C PHE A 136 6.51 -5.12 -9.75
N SER A 137 5.32 -5.54 -10.18
CA SER A 137 5.14 -6.41 -11.34
C SER A 137 5.56 -5.75 -12.66
N SER A 138 5.56 -4.42 -12.73
CA SER A 138 6.03 -3.70 -13.93
C SER A 138 7.52 -3.95 -14.24
N PHE A 139 8.31 -4.38 -13.25
CA PHE A 139 9.73 -4.68 -13.42
C PHE A 139 10.03 -6.14 -13.74
N THR A 140 9.01 -7.02 -13.87
CA THR A 140 9.20 -8.44 -14.22
C THR A 140 10.11 -8.63 -15.44
N PRO A 141 9.96 -7.90 -16.56
CA PRO A 141 10.85 -8.07 -17.72
C PRO A 141 12.33 -7.81 -17.40
N LEU A 142 12.65 -6.78 -16.62
CA LEU A 142 14.03 -6.46 -16.21
C LEU A 142 14.61 -7.50 -15.25
N VAL A 143 13.77 -8.11 -14.40
CA VAL A 143 14.19 -9.17 -13.48
C VAL A 143 14.48 -10.46 -14.25
N GLU A 144 13.59 -10.86 -15.16
CA GLU A 144 13.75 -12.06 -15.98
C GLU A 144 14.96 -11.97 -16.91
N LYS A 145 15.23 -10.79 -17.46
CA LYS A 145 16.42 -10.53 -18.28
C LYS A 145 17.70 -10.29 -17.48
N LYS A 146 17.65 -10.42 -16.15
CA LYS A 146 18.81 -10.24 -15.24
C LYS A 146 19.46 -8.85 -15.34
N CYS A 147 18.67 -7.85 -15.72
CA CYS A 147 19.05 -6.44 -15.68
C CYS A 147 19.09 -5.92 -14.24
N MET A 148 18.18 -6.42 -13.39
CA MET A 148 18.14 -6.10 -11.97
C MET A 148 17.68 -7.27 -11.09
N SER A 149 17.86 -7.14 -9.78
CA SER A 149 17.36 -8.11 -8.80
C SER A 149 15.92 -7.80 -8.39
N SER A 150 15.21 -8.82 -7.89
CA SER A 150 13.89 -8.66 -7.24
C SER A 150 13.94 -7.67 -6.07
N THR A 151 15.02 -7.66 -5.29
CA THR A 151 15.24 -6.69 -4.21
C THR A 151 15.34 -5.26 -4.74
N SER A 152 16.01 -5.05 -5.87
CA SER A 152 16.11 -3.74 -6.53
C SER A 152 14.76 -3.27 -7.06
N ALA A 153 13.99 -4.15 -7.70
CA ALA A 153 12.64 -3.85 -8.16
C ALA A 153 11.71 -3.45 -6.98
N ARG A 154 11.84 -4.14 -5.85
CA ARG A 154 11.09 -3.83 -4.62
C ARG A 154 11.39 -2.42 -4.11
N LYS A 155 12.67 -2.01 -4.09
CA LYS A 155 13.08 -0.66 -3.68
C LYS A 155 12.46 0.43 -4.56
N LEU A 156 12.42 0.22 -5.88
CA LEU A 156 11.79 1.17 -6.81
C LEU A 156 10.27 1.24 -6.60
N ALA A 157 9.61 0.09 -6.50
CA ALA A 157 8.17 0.03 -6.24
C ALA A 157 7.78 0.67 -4.89
N GLN A 158 8.63 0.55 -3.87
CA GLN A 158 8.46 1.25 -2.59
C GLN A 158 8.53 2.78 -2.69
N GLN A 159 9.19 3.30 -3.73
CA GLN A 159 9.26 4.74 -4.03
C GLN A 159 8.20 5.18 -5.06
N GLY A 160 7.24 4.31 -5.41
CA GLY A 160 6.20 4.66 -6.39
C GLY A 160 6.68 4.62 -7.84
N ILE A 161 7.89 4.09 -8.08
CA ILE A 161 8.48 4.06 -9.41
C ILE A 161 7.98 2.82 -10.16
N ARG A 162 7.55 3.03 -11.41
CA ARG A 162 7.14 2.00 -12.36
C ARG A 162 8.15 1.94 -13.52
N LEU A 163 8.21 0.82 -14.25
CA LEU A 163 9.05 0.69 -15.44
C LEU A 163 8.83 1.82 -16.47
N CYS A 164 7.58 2.26 -16.67
CA CYS A 164 7.29 3.36 -17.60
C CYS A 164 7.95 4.69 -17.21
N HIS A 165 8.19 4.94 -15.92
CA HIS A 165 8.92 6.13 -15.49
C HIS A 165 10.38 6.08 -15.95
N LEU A 166 11.01 4.89 -15.95
CA LEU A 166 12.35 4.70 -16.49
C LEU A 166 12.38 4.84 -18.01
N GLN A 167 11.37 4.30 -18.71
CA GLN A 167 11.22 4.47 -20.16
C GLN A 167 11.06 5.96 -20.53
N ILE A 168 10.25 6.71 -19.79
CA ILE A 168 10.08 8.16 -20.00
C ILE A 168 11.39 8.91 -19.71
N ALA A 169 12.10 8.57 -18.64
CA ALA A 169 13.39 9.18 -18.31
C ALA A 169 14.43 8.92 -19.41
N GLN A 170 14.48 7.69 -19.94
CA GLN A 170 15.34 7.31 -21.06
C GLN A 170 15.02 8.10 -22.33
N LYS A 171 13.74 8.33 -22.62
CA LYS A 171 13.33 9.13 -23.79
C LYS A 171 13.66 10.61 -23.66
N ARG A 172 13.62 11.17 -22.44
CA ARG A 172 13.82 12.61 -22.20
C ARG A 172 15.29 13.02 -22.08
N ASP A 173 16.08 12.25 -21.34
CA ASP A 173 17.46 12.62 -20.99
C ASP A 173 18.43 11.42 -21.09
N SER A 174 18.09 10.47 -21.97
CA SER A 174 18.89 9.27 -22.20
C SER A 174 19.25 8.55 -20.89
N SER A 175 20.50 8.11 -20.74
CA SER A 175 20.96 7.39 -19.56
C SER A 175 20.98 8.25 -18.28
N SER A 176 21.12 9.57 -18.40
CA SER A 176 21.28 10.48 -17.25
C SER A 176 20.03 10.52 -16.37
N GLY A 177 18.84 10.62 -17.00
CA GLY A 177 17.57 10.62 -16.28
C GLY A 177 17.30 9.30 -15.54
N VAL A 178 17.64 8.17 -16.16
CA VAL A 178 17.52 6.85 -15.54
C VAL A 178 18.48 6.73 -14.34
N GLU A 179 19.73 7.17 -14.49
CA GLU A 179 20.72 7.12 -13.40
C GLU A 179 20.28 7.93 -12.17
N ILE A 180 19.66 9.10 -12.35
CA ILE A 180 19.13 9.92 -11.26
C ILE A 180 18.06 9.16 -10.47
N ILE A 181 17.09 8.56 -11.15
CA ILE A 181 16.01 7.79 -10.53
C ILE A 181 16.58 6.57 -9.79
N LEU A 182 17.54 5.85 -10.40
CA LEU A 182 18.09 4.66 -9.76
C LEU A 182 18.98 5.00 -8.55
N ARG A 183 19.64 6.16 -8.57
CA ARG A 183 20.44 6.65 -7.44
C ARG A 183 19.58 7.01 -6.24
N SER A 184 18.37 7.56 -6.43
CA SER A 184 17.44 7.82 -5.31
C SER A 184 17.00 6.53 -4.60
N ALA A 185 17.05 5.39 -5.29
CA ALA A 185 16.79 4.06 -4.73
C ALA A 185 18.07 3.32 -4.28
N SER A 186 19.23 3.98 -4.28
CA SER A 186 20.53 3.41 -3.90
C SER A 186 20.90 2.16 -4.73
N LEU A 187 20.60 2.17 -6.03
CA LEU A 187 21.02 1.14 -6.97
C LEU A 187 22.41 1.48 -7.54
N SER A 188 23.20 0.45 -7.85
CA SER A 188 24.57 0.64 -8.36
C SER A 188 24.59 1.08 -9.82
N LYS A 189 25.66 1.78 -10.23
CA LYS A 189 25.89 2.16 -11.63
C LYS A 189 25.87 0.96 -12.59
N LYS A 190 26.33 -0.22 -12.13
CA LYS A 190 26.29 -1.45 -12.93
C LYS A 190 24.85 -1.89 -13.25
N VAL A 191 23.93 -1.76 -12.30
CA VAL A 191 22.50 -2.04 -12.52
C VAL A 191 21.91 -1.00 -13.47
N ALA A 192 22.25 0.29 -13.29
CA ALA A 192 21.80 1.34 -14.17
C ALA A 192 22.21 1.12 -15.63
N SER A 193 23.48 0.78 -15.89
CA SER A 193 23.97 0.48 -17.24
C SER A 193 23.20 -0.66 -17.92
N LYS A 194 22.92 -1.75 -17.21
CA LYS A 194 22.13 -2.87 -17.72
C LYS A 194 20.69 -2.48 -18.06
N ILE A 195 20.07 -1.66 -17.21
CA ILE A 195 18.70 -1.17 -17.44
C ILE A 195 18.69 -0.24 -18.66
N CYS A 196 19.62 0.72 -18.76
CA CYS A 196 19.72 1.60 -19.90
C CYS A 196 19.98 0.85 -21.22
N GLN A 197 20.72 -0.26 -21.19
CA GLN A 197 20.89 -1.12 -22.35
C GLN A 197 19.56 -1.76 -22.76
N TYR A 198 18.85 -2.40 -21.81
CA TYR A 198 17.55 -3.01 -22.06
C TYR A 198 16.57 -2.00 -22.68
N LEU A 199 16.49 -0.79 -22.12
CA LEU A 199 15.56 0.25 -22.57
C LEU A 199 15.87 0.83 -23.96
N LYS A 200 17.05 0.54 -24.54
CA LYS A 200 17.41 0.94 -25.91
C LYS A 200 17.08 -0.14 -26.94
N GLU A 201 16.88 -1.38 -26.49
CA GLU A 201 16.59 -2.54 -27.33
C GLU A 201 15.07 -2.76 -27.53
N GLU A 202 14.22 -2.01 -26.80
CA GLU A 202 12.76 -1.91 -26.97
C GLU A 202 12.34 -0.63 -27.70
#